data_AF-A0A1B6JN19-F1
#
_entry.id   AF-A0A1B6JN19-F1
#
_cell.length_a   1.000
_cell.length_b   1.000
_cell.length_c   1.000
_cell.angle_alpha   90.00
_cell.angle_beta   90.00
_cell.angle_gamma   90.00
#
_symmetry.space_group_name_H-M   'P 1'
#
loop_
_entity.id
_entity.type
_entity.pdbx_description
1 polymer ?
#
loop_
_entity_poly.entity_id
_entity_poly.type
_entity_poly.pdbx_seq_one_letter_code
_entity_poly.pdbx_strand_id
1 'polypeptide(L)'
;VCLQSKIIDYGMIPTVVSETISKLQSMRTNEGWDKMVGSINHFAQEHNLQKTSNKRIRKRKKFMDELAIDEIILDPMAKLRTEVFFKVLDSVITQLHDRFLERSLNFVQ
;
A
#
# COMPACT_ATOMS: atom_id res chain seq x y z
N VAL A 1 10.83 -33.27 -15.08
CA VAL A 1 9.75 -32.92 -16.02
C VAL A 1 8.85 -31.92 -15.30
N CYS A 2 8.88 -30.64 -15.66
CA CYS A 2 7.95 -29.67 -15.11
C CYS A 2 6.56 -29.97 -15.68
N LEU A 3 5.68 -30.55 -14.85
CA LEU A 3 4.36 -31.06 -15.24
C LEU A 3 3.26 -29.98 -15.32
N GLN A 4 3.61 -28.69 -15.16
CA GLN A 4 2.70 -27.59 -15.44
C GLN A 4 3.10 -26.96 -16.77
N SER A 5 2.27 -27.17 -17.79
CA SER A 5 2.45 -26.54 -19.09
C SER A 5 2.11 -25.05 -18.98
N LYS A 6 2.88 -24.19 -19.65
CA LYS A 6 2.70 -22.73 -19.69
C LYS A 6 1.25 -22.30 -19.96
N ILE A 7 0.48 -23.15 -20.64
CA ILE A 7 -0.93 -22.95 -21.01
C ILE A 7 -1.84 -22.89 -19.77
N ILE A 8 -1.61 -23.75 -18.77
CA ILE A 8 -2.38 -23.73 -17.51
C ILE A 8 -2.08 -22.45 -16.74
N ASP A 9 -0.80 -22.03 -16.71
CA ASP A 9 -0.40 -20.77 -16.08
C ASP A 9 -1.07 -19.57 -16.76
N TYR A 10 -1.09 -19.52 -18.11
CA TYR A 10 -1.77 -18.45 -18.84
C TYR A 10 -3.29 -18.40 -18.59
N GLY A 11 -3.94 -19.55 -18.42
CA GLY A 11 -5.36 -19.62 -18.08
C GLY A 11 -5.70 -19.13 -16.67
N MET A 12 -4.78 -19.28 -15.72
CA MET A 12 -4.96 -18.87 -14.32
C MET A 12 -4.51 -17.43 -14.03
N ILE A 13 -3.76 -16.79 -14.92
CA ILE A 13 -3.32 -15.39 -14.73
C ILE A 13 -4.51 -14.43 -14.53
N PRO A 14 -5.59 -14.45 -15.35
CA PRO A 14 -6.70 -13.52 -15.17
C PRO A 14 -7.42 -13.68 -13.83
N THR A 15 -7.55 -14.91 -13.35
CA THR A 15 -8.19 -15.20 -12.05
C THR A 15 -7.31 -14.75 -10.89
N VAL A 16 -6.00 -15.02 -10.95
CA VAL A 16 -5.06 -14.54 -9.92
C VAL A 16 -4.99 -13.02 -9.89
N VAL A 17 -4.99 -12.36 -11.06
CA VAL A 17 -4.99 -10.88 -11.14
C VAL A 17 -6.27 -10.30 -10.55
N SER A 18 -7.44 -10.84 -10.88
CA SER A 18 -8.72 -10.34 -10.35
C SER A 18 -8.83 -10.54 -8.83
N GLU A 19 -8.42 -11.70 -8.32
CA GLU A 19 -8.34 -11.96 -6.88
C GLU A 19 -7.38 -11.00 -6.17
N THR A 20 -6.23 -10.70 -6.79
CA THR A 20 -5.24 -9.78 -6.24
C THR A 20 -5.80 -8.37 -6.16
N ILE A 21 -6.49 -7.90 -7.20
CA ILE A 21 -7.16 -6.59 -7.21
C ILE A 21 -8.22 -6.54 -6.11
N SER A 22 -9.05 -7.58 -5.97
CA SER A 22 -10.08 -7.66 -4.94
C SER A 22 -9.48 -7.58 -3.52
N LYS A 23 -8.38 -8.30 -3.28
CA LYS A 23 -7.65 -8.23 -2.00
C LYS A 23 -7.09 -6.82 -1.75
N LEU A 24 -6.45 -6.20 -2.73
CA LEU A 24 -5.92 -4.83 -2.61
C LEU A 24 -7.03 -3.81 -2.31
N GLN A 25 -8.19 -3.95 -2.96
CA GLN A 25 -9.36 -3.12 -2.70
C GLN A 25 -9.91 -3.30 -1.28
N SER A 26 -9.94 -4.55 -0.76
CA SER A 26 -10.33 -4.81 0.63
C SER A 26 -9.38 -4.17 1.65
N MET A 27 -8.09 -4.10 1.34
CA MET A 27 -7.08 -3.45 2.17
C MET A 27 -7.16 -1.92 2.14
N ARG A 28 -7.66 -1.34 1.04
CA ARG A 28 -7.83 0.11 0.86
C ARG A 28 -8.95 0.72 1.70
N THR A 29 -9.66 -0.08 2.48
CA THR A 29 -10.70 0.39 3.41
C THR A 29 -10.08 0.87 4.74
N ASN A 30 -10.82 1.68 5.49
CA ASN A 30 -10.41 2.05 6.85
C ASN A 30 -10.26 0.81 7.75
N GLU A 31 -11.14 -0.18 7.60
CA GLU A 31 -11.07 -1.45 8.32
C GLU A 31 -9.80 -2.25 7.95
N GLY A 32 -9.43 -2.24 6.67
CA GLY A 32 -8.20 -2.87 6.19
C GLY A 32 -6.95 -2.23 6.78
N TRP A 33 -6.94 -0.90 6.88
CA TRP A 33 -5.90 -0.15 7.58
C TRP A 33 -5.84 -0.53 9.07
N ASP A 34 -6.97 -0.55 9.77
CA ASP A 34 -7.02 -0.83 11.21
C ASP A 34 -6.55 -2.26 11.52
N LYS A 35 -6.92 -3.23 10.68
CA LYS A 35 -6.40 -4.61 10.75
C LYS A 35 -4.89 -4.65 10.58
N MET A 36 -4.35 -3.95 9.58
CA MET A 36 -2.90 -3.90 9.35
C MET A 36 -2.15 -3.28 10.53
N VAL A 37 -2.64 -2.15 11.05
CA VAL A 37 -2.06 -1.50 12.24
C VAL A 37 -2.15 -2.43 13.46
N GLY A 38 -3.26 -3.15 13.62
CA GLY A 38 -3.44 -4.19 14.63
C GLY A 38 -2.36 -5.28 14.53
N SER A 39 -2.17 -5.86 13.34
CA SER A 39 -1.14 -6.88 13.11
C SER A 39 0.28 -6.37 13.37
N ILE A 40 0.59 -5.14 12.98
CA ILE A 40 1.91 -4.52 13.24
C ILE A 40 2.13 -4.35 14.75
N ASN A 41 1.10 -3.89 15.47
CA ASN A 41 1.18 -3.74 16.92
C ASN A 41 1.35 -5.09 17.63
N HIS A 42 0.63 -6.12 17.17
CA HIS A 42 0.75 -7.47 17.70
C HIS A 42 2.16 -8.03 17.48
N PHE A 43 2.67 -7.93 16.25
CA PHE A 43 4.03 -8.33 15.91
C PHE A 43 5.08 -7.60 16.75
N ALA A 44 4.93 -6.28 16.95
CA ALA A 44 5.84 -5.51 17.79
C ALA A 44 5.80 -5.96 19.26
N GLN A 45 4.64 -6.35 19.78
CA GLN A 45 4.50 -6.90 21.14
C GLN A 45 5.16 -8.27 21.26
N GLU A 46 4.93 -9.19 20.31
CA GLU A 46 5.52 -10.52 20.30
C GLU A 46 7.06 -10.47 20.30
N HIS A 47 7.63 -9.50 19.60
CA HIS A 47 9.08 -9.32 19.49
C HIS A 47 9.67 -8.31 20.48
N ASN A 48 8.90 -7.83 21.46
CA ASN A 48 9.32 -6.81 22.44
C ASN A 48 9.94 -5.55 21.81
N LEU A 49 9.46 -5.16 20.63
CA LEU A 49 9.92 -3.96 19.93
C LEU A 49 9.29 -2.72 20.58
N GLN A 50 10.12 -1.80 21.06
CA GLN A 50 9.63 -0.55 21.60
C GLN A 50 9.07 0.34 20.49
N LYS A 51 7.85 0.86 20.71
CA LYS A 51 7.26 1.87 19.82
C LYS A 51 8.10 3.15 19.88
N THR A 52 8.62 3.58 18.75
CA THR A 52 9.29 4.88 18.63
C THR A 52 8.29 6.01 18.85
N SER A 53 8.74 7.14 19.40
CA SER A 53 7.91 8.32 19.62
C SER A 53 7.24 8.79 18.32
N ASN A 54 5.92 9.00 18.38
CA ASN A 54 5.13 9.53 17.26
C ASN A 54 5.40 11.03 17.02
N LYS A 55 6.09 11.73 17.94
CA LYS A 55 6.40 13.16 17.77
C LYS A 55 7.59 13.33 16.84
N ARG A 56 7.31 13.52 15.56
CA ARG A 56 8.31 13.99 14.60
C ARG A 56 8.19 15.51 14.46
N ILE A 57 9.10 16.24 15.09
CA ILE A 57 9.25 17.68 14.89
C ILE A 57 10.08 17.86 13.62
N ARG A 58 9.51 18.50 12.60
CA ARG A 58 10.24 18.87 11.39
C ARG A 58 10.41 20.38 11.39
N LYS A 59 11.61 20.89 11.09
CA LYS A 59 11.82 22.33 10.94
C LYS A 59 11.65 22.73 9.49
N ARG A 60 10.88 23.79 9.21
CA ARG A 60 10.74 24.36 7.87
C ARG A 60 11.12 25.84 7.90
N LYS A 61 11.95 26.28 6.94
CA LYS A 61 12.21 27.71 6.70
C LYS A 61 10.97 28.35 6.07
N LYS A 62 10.56 29.49 6.61
CA LYS A 62 9.41 30.25 6.12
C LYS A 62 9.78 31.16 4.95
N PHE A 63 10.96 31.77 5.00
CA PHE A 63 11.55 32.57 3.91
C PHE A 63 13.08 32.45 3.88
N MET A 64 13.71 32.97 2.81
CA MET A 64 15.16 33.17 2.81
C MET A 64 15.48 34.20 3.90
N ASP A 65 16.44 33.86 4.78
CA ASP A 65 16.86 34.64 5.97
C ASP A 65 15.92 34.69 7.19
N GLU A 66 14.80 33.95 7.21
CA GLU A 66 14.00 33.77 8.43
C GLU A 66 14.43 32.54 9.26
N LEU A 67 14.25 32.61 10.59
CA LEU A 67 14.44 31.47 11.49
C LEU A 67 13.43 30.35 11.17
N ALA A 68 13.91 29.10 11.23
CA ALA A 68 13.06 27.94 10.98
C ALA A 68 12.03 27.76 12.09
N ILE A 69 10.78 27.47 11.71
CA ILE A 69 9.67 27.21 12.63
C ILE A 69 9.45 25.69 12.70
N ASP A 70 9.06 25.20 13.88
CA ASP A 70 8.65 23.82 14.07
C ASP A 70 7.33 23.57 13.33
N GLU A 71 7.36 22.71 12.32
CA GLU A 71 6.18 22.18 11.65
C GLU A 71 5.58 21.10 12.56
N ILE A 72 4.43 21.41 13.16
CA ILE A 72 3.69 20.48 14.01
C ILE A 72 2.91 19.53 13.09
N ILE A 73 3.36 18.29 13.01
CA ILE A 73 2.56 17.21 12.42
C ILE A 73 1.53 16.79 13.48
N LEU A 74 0.28 17.24 13.33
CA LEU A 74 -0.82 16.99 14.29
C LEU A 74 -1.15 15.49 14.43
N ASP A 75 -1.26 14.77 13.31
CA ASP A 75 -1.45 13.32 13.30
C ASP A 75 -0.59 12.65 12.21
N PRO A 76 0.60 12.15 12.57
CA PRO A 76 1.49 11.46 11.64
C PRO A 76 0.89 10.17 11.07
N MET A 77 0.05 9.47 11.83
CA MET A 77 -0.53 8.20 11.41
C MET A 77 -1.66 8.42 10.42
N ALA A 78 -2.52 9.42 10.65
CA ALA A 78 -3.51 9.81 9.66
C ALA A 78 -2.87 10.29 8.36
N LYS A 79 -1.77 11.05 8.45
CA LYS A 79 -1.01 11.49 7.27
C LYS A 79 -0.41 10.31 6.51
N LEU A 80 0.18 9.34 7.21
CA LEU A 80 0.72 8.12 6.60
C LEU A 80 -0.39 7.32 5.91
N ARG A 81 -1.56 7.19 6.55
CA ARG A 81 -2.72 6.49 5.98
C ARG A 81 -3.18 7.12 4.66
N THR A 82 -3.38 8.44 4.64
CA THR A 82 -3.97 9.12 3.48
C THR A 82 -2.96 9.43 2.38
N GLU A 83 -1.77 9.91 2.73
CA GLU A 83 -0.79 10.37 1.75
C GLU A 83 0.08 9.26 1.19
N VAL A 84 0.25 8.15 1.92
CA VAL A 84 1.13 7.06 1.52
C VAL A 84 0.33 5.79 1.29
N PHE A 85 -0.31 5.25 2.32
CA PHE A 85 -0.93 3.92 2.25
C PHE A 85 -2.00 3.85 1.16
N PHE A 86 -3.00 4.73 1.19
CA PHE A 86 -4.04 4.74 0.16
C PHE A 86 -3.51 5.12 -1.22
N LYS A 87 -2.59 6.08 -1.32
CA LYS A 87 -2.02 6.46 -2.61
C LYS A 87 -1.23 5.33 -3.28
N VAL A 88 -0.45 4.58 -2.50
CA VAL A 88 0.32 3.44 -3.01
C VAL A 88 -0.62 2.33 -3.46
N LEU A 89 -1.63 1.99 -2.65
CA LEU A 89 -2.64 1.00 -3.03
C LEU A 89 -3.39 1.41 -4.31
N ASP A 90 -3.87 2.65 -4.37
CA ASP A 90 -4.56 3.18 -5.53
C ASP A 90 -3.64 3.13 -6.77
N SER A 91 -2.35 3.48 -6.64
CA SER A 91 -1.39 3.40 -7.75
C SER A 91 -1.18 1.97 -8.24
N VAL A 92 -1.02 1.01 -7.33
CA VAL A 92 -0.85 -0.41 -7.71
C VAL A 92 -2.11 -0.95 -8.37
N ILE A 93 -3.29 -0.63 -7.84
CA ILE A 93 -4.58 -1.03 -8.43
C ILE A 93 -4.71 -0.46 -9.84
N THR A 94 -4.41 0.82 -10.06
CA THR A 94 -4.44 1.44 -11.39
C THR A 94 -3.45 0.79 -12.34
N GLN A 95 -2.22 0.53 -11.91
CA GLN A 95 -1.21 -0.15 -12.74
C GLN A 95 -1.64 -1.56 -13.14
N LEU A 96 -2.29 -2.30 -12.23
CA LEU A 96 -2.83 -3.63 -12.53
C LEU A 96 -3.98 -3.56 -13.52
N HIS A 97 -4.88 -2.58 -13.36
CA HIS A 97 -5.94 -2.34 -14.33
C HIS A 97 -5.37 -1.97 -15.70
N ASP A 98 -4.52 -0.95 -15.81
CA ASP A 98 -3.93 -0.49 -17.08
C ASP A 98 -3.19 -1.62 -17.81
N ARG A 99 -2.48 -2.49 -17.08
CA ARG A 99 -1.67 -3.56 -17.66
C ARG A 99 -2.49 -4.74 -18.14
N PHE A 100 -3.57 -5.10 -17.44
CA PHE A 100 -4.27 -6.38 -17.64
C PHE A 100 -5.73 -6.25 -18.11
N LEU A 101 -6.36 -5.07 -18.08
CA LEU A 101 -7.74 -4.93 -18.57
C LEU A 101 -7.84 -5.01 -20.10
N GLU A 102 -6.89 -4.43 -20.84
CA GLU A 102 -7.07 -4.22 -22.28
C GLU A 102 -6.21 -5.09 -23.21
N ARG A 103 -5.12 -5.72 -22.72
CA ARG A 103 -4.15 -6.40 -23.60
C ARG A 103 -4.02 -7.91 -23.45
N SER A 104 -4.43 -8.51 -22.32
CA SER A 104 -4.25 -9.94 -22.09
C SER A 104 -5.39 -10.84 -22.59
N LEU A 105 -6.53 -10.28 -23.00
CA LEU A 105 -7.67 -11.04 -23.51
C LEU A 105 -7.64 -11.28 -25.03
N ASN A 106 -6.71 -10.64 -25.76
CA ASN A 106 -6.62 -10.77 -27.23
C ASN A 106 -5.69 -11.90 -27.70
N PHE A 107 -5.15 -12.73 -26.81
CA PHE A 107 -4.27 -13.85 -27.19
C PHE A 107 -5.02 -15.15 -27.51
N VAL A 108 -6.36 -15.15 -27.52
CA VAL A 108 -7.20 -16.34 -27.77
C VAL A 108 -8.32 -16.07 -28.79
N GLN A 109 -8.08 -15.26 -29.81
CA GLN A 109 -8.93 -15.26 -31.03
C GLN A 109 -8.14 -15.77 -32.22
#